data_AF-A0A2X0KEZ0-F1
#
_entry.id   AF-A0A2X0KEZ0-F1
#
_cell.length_a   1.000
_cell.length_b   1.000
_cell.length_c   1.000
_cell.angle_alpha   90.00
_cell.angle_beta   90.00
_cell.angle_gamma   90.00
#
_symmetry.space_group_name_H-M   'P 1'
#
loop_
_entity.id
_entity.type
_entity.pdbx_description
1 polymer ?
#
loop_
_entity_poly.entity_id
_entity_poly.type
_entity_poly.pdbx_seq_one_letter_code
_entity_poly.pdbx_strand_id
1 'polypeptide(L)'
;AAAQEAGRAAGMPVGLVHDLAVGCHPDGADAWALQHCLAEGISAGAPPDAFNAHGQDWGLPPWRPDALADAGYAPYAELLRANLRHAGGLRVDHVMGLFRLWWVPEGRPPTEGTYVRYDHEAMLGVLALEAHRAGAIVIGEDLGTVEPGVREQLSARGVLGTSVLWFERDWSEQGGGSPLPPDRWRADCLATLTTHDLPPTASRLSGDHVELRHRLGLLSRPLAEEQAEDDEEREEWLGELAREGLMTVPPYGEGPAADLLEPVDGRHLPEAVAALHRYLLRTPAELVGVWLPDVLGDPRPQNLPGTSSEYPNWRLPIADANGKPATLEQLAAAERTAEFATVMQEARPEEN
;
A
#
# COMPACT_ATOMS: atom_id res chain seq x y z
N ALA A 1 8.76 22.83 2.29
CA ALA A 1 10.01 23.43 1.76
C ALA A 1 11.24 22.89 2.48
N ALA A 2 11.52 23.28 3.73
CA ALA A 2 12.74 22.90 4.44
C ALA A 2 13.00 21.38 4.55
N ALA A 3 11.96 20.57 4.78
CA ALA A 3 12.11 19.12 4.83
C ALA A 3 12.54 18.50 3.48
N GLN A 4 12.00 19.00 2.36
CA GLN A 4 12.42 18.58 1.02
C GLN A 4 13.85 19.00 0.72
N GLU A 5 14.21 20.23 1.09
CA GLU A 5 15.58 20.73 0.94
C GLU A 5 16.57 19.89 1.75
N ALA A 6 16.24 19.54 2.99
CA ALA A 6 17.05 18.65 3.82
C ALA A 6 17.23 17.27 3.18
N GLY A 7 16.16 16.65 2.65
CA GLY A 7 16.25 15.37 1.94
C GLY A 7 17.13 15.44 0.69
N ARG A 8 16.99 16.50 -0.11
CA ARG A 8 17.83 16.74 -1.30
C ARG A 8 19.29 17.00 -0.92
N ALA A 9 19.55 17.79 0.11
CA ALA A 9 20.90 18.07 0.61
C ALA A 9 21.58 16.82 1.20
N ALA A 10 20.80 15.88 1.74
CA ALA A 10 21.27 14.57 2.18
C ALA A 10 21.51 13.57 1.03
N GLY A 11 21.29 13.99 -0.23
CA GLY A 11 21.58 13.18 -1.43
C GLY A 11 20.40 12.35 -1.95
N MET A 12 19.18 12.55 -1.45
CA MET A 12 18.01 11.83 -2.00
C MET A 12 17.66 12.37 -3.40
N PRO A 13 17.66 11.54 -4.47
CA PRO A 13 17.41 12.01 -5.83
C PRO A 13 15.94 12.39 -6.07
N VAL A 14 15.01 11.82 -5.31
CA VAL A 14 13.59 12.19 -5.30
C VAL A 14 13.29 13.14 -4.13
N GLY A 15 13.79 12.82 -2.94
CA GLY A 15 13.42 13.52 -1.71
C GLY A 15 12.10 12.98 -1.16
N LEU A 16 11.22 13.87 -0.72
CA LEU A 16 9.90 13.54 -0.19
C LEU A 16 8.95 13.09 -1.31
N VAL A 17 8.23 12.02 -1.03
CA VAL A 17 7.05 11.58 -1.79
C VAL A 17 5.84 11.91 -0.92
N HIS A 18 4.93 12.75 -1.42
CA HIS A 18 3.66 13.00 -0.74
C HIS A 18 2.63 11.95 -1.13
N ASP A 19 1.58 11.79 -0.31
CA ASP A 19 0.47 10.89 -0.56
C ASP A 19 -0.82 11.69 -0.70
N LEU A 20 -1.49 11.58 -1.85
CA LEU A 20 -2.73 12.29 -2.17
C LEU A 20 -3.92 11.36 -1.90
N ALA A 21 -4.66 11.66 -0.84
CA ALA A 21 -5.91 10.97 -0.51
C ALA A 21 -6.97 11.13 -1.61
N VAL A 22 -7.91 10.18 -1.65
CA VAL A 22 -8.99 10.12 -2.66
C VAL A 22 -9.90 11.35 -2.67
N GLY A 23 -10.14 11.96 -1.50
CA GLY A 23 -11.12 13.04 -1.36
C GLY A 23 -10.99 13.82 -0.06
N CYS A 24 -12.00 14.61 0.24
CA CYS A 24 -12.06 15.47 1.42
C CYS A 24 -13.26 15.14 2.31
N HIS A 25 -13.27 15.67 3.54
CA HIS A 25 -14.43 15.55 4.42
C HIS A 25 -15.64 16.32 3.86
N PRO A 26 -16.88 15.79 3.93
CA PRO A 26 -18.07 16.39 3.32
C PRO A 26 -18.45 17.74 3.94
N ASP A 27 -18.11 17.95 5.20
CA ASP A 27 -18.25 19.25 5.90
C ASP A 27 -16.95 20.09 5.92
N GLY A 28 -15.97 19.73 5.08
CA GLY A 28 -14.65 20.35 5.03
C GLY A 28 -14.60 21.65 4.23
N ALA A 29 -13.44 22.31 4.25
CA ALA A 29 -13.22 23.56 3.54
C ALA A 29 -13.37 23.42 2.01
N ASP A 30 -12.82 22.34 1.43
CA ASP A 30 -12.93 22.06 0.00
C ASP A 30 -14.36 21.73 -0.38
N ALA A 31 -15.07 20.93 0.43
CA ALA A 31 -16.48 20.65 0.21
C ALA A 31 -17.33 21.93 0.23
N TRP A 32 -17.01 22.90 1.10
CA TRP A 32 -17.65 24.21 1.12
C TRP A 32 -17.29 25.10 -0.08
N ALA A 33 -16.01 25.15 -0.48
CA ALA A 33 -15.54 26.04 -1.55
C ALA A 33 -15.85 25.50 -2.96
N LEU A 34 -15.86 24.17 -3.12
CA LEU A 34 -15.95 23.47 -4.40
C LEU A 34 -17.28 22.73 -4.58
N GLN A 35 -18.35 23.13 -3.87
CA GLN A 35 -19.70 22.56 -4.01
C GLN A 35 -20.15 22.41 -5.47
N HIS A 36 -19.81 23.40 -6.30
CA HIS A 36 -20.15 23.41 -7.72
C HIS A 36 -19.45 22.32 -8.54
N CYS A 37 -18.33 21.78 -8.05
CA CYS A 37 -17.53 20.72 -8.67
C CYS A 37 -17.62 19.36 -7.97
N LEU A 38 -18.33 19.23 -6.86
CA LEU A 38 -18.50 18.00 -6.10
C LEU A 38 -19.93 17.48 -6.20
N ALA A 39 -20.12 16.16 -6.08
CA ALA A 39 -21.44 15.55 -6.07
C ALA A 39 -21.96 15.47 -4.63
N GLU A 40 -22.76 16.46 -4.22
CA GLU A 40 -23.46 16.45 -2.93
C GLU A 40 -24.47 15.30 -2.83
N GLY A 41 -24.63 14.72 -1.64
CA GLY A 41 -25.52 13.57 -1.40
C GLY A 41 -25.01 12.25 -1.98
N ILE A 42 -23.76 12.22 -2.45
CA ILE A 42 -23.07 11.02 -2.92
C ILE A 42 -21.78 10.86 -2.12
N SER A 43 -21.47 9.62 -1.78
CA SER A 43 -20.20 9.23 -1.19
C SER A 43 -19.41 8.32 -2.13
N ALA A 44 -18.09 8.51 -2.18
CA ALA A 44 -17.17 7.57 -2.79
C ALA A 44 -16.99 6.34 -1.90
N GLY A 45 -16.75 5.19 -2.52
CA GLY A 45 -16.55 3.95 -1.81
C GLY A 45 -15.94 2.86 -2.66
N ALA A 46 -16.19 1.61 -2.26
CA ALA A 46 -15.84 0.42 -3.01
C ALA A 46 -17.02 -0.57 -3.01
N PRO A 47 -17.23 -1.33 -4.11
CA PRO A 47 -18.21 -2.41 -4.12
C PRO A 47 -17.78 -3.52 -3.14
N PRO A 48 -18.69 -4.45 -2.79
CA PRO A 48 -18.33 -5.69 -2.11
C PRO A 48 -17.21 -6.45 -2.84
N ASP A 49 -16.23 -6.92 -2.08
CA ASP A 49 -15.11 -7.72 -2.59
C ASP A 49 -14.78 -8.88 -1.63
N ALA A 50 -13.71 -9.63 -1.94
CA ALA A 50 -13.29 -10.79 -1.17
C ALA A 50 -12.86 -10.45 0.28
N PHE A 51 -12.40 -9.21 0.52
CA PHE A 51 -11.91 -8.77 1.83
C PHE A 51 -13.00 -8.07 2.65
N ASN A 52 -13.95 -7.40 1.99
CA ASN A 52 -15.10 -6.75 2.59
C ASN A 52 -16.39 -7.06 1.84
N ALA A 53 -17.10 -8.08 2.32
CA ALA A 53 -18.36 -8.56 1.75
C ALA A 53 -19.51 -7.53 1.79
N HIS A 54 -19.37 -6.44 2.55
CA HIS A 54 -20.36 -5.37 2.63
C HIS A 54 -20.04 -4.18 1.73
N GLY A 55 -18.87 -4.19 1.09
CA GLY A 55 -18.30 -3.02 0.41
C GLY A 55 -17.91 -1.93 1.40
N GLN A 56 -17.55 -0.78 0.88
CA GLN A 56 -17.05 0.34 1.68
C GLN A 56 -17.75 1.63 1.29
N ASP A 57 -18.11 2.42 2.28
CA ASP A 57 -18.50 3.83 2.14
C ASP A 57 -17.42 4.66 2.86
N TRP A 58 -16.71 5.51 2.11
CA TRP A 58 -15.61 6.31 2.66
C TRP A 58 -16.07 7.68 3.18
N GLY A 59 -17.33 8.03 2.97
CA GLY A 59 -17.91 9.31 3.36
C GLY A 59 -17.35 10.50 2.60
N LEU A 60 -16.76 10.33 1.41
CA LEU A 60 -16.06 11.38 0.66
C LEU A 60 -16.92 11.85 -0.53
N PRO A 61 -17.27 13.14 -0.67
CA PRO A 61 -17.99 13.61 -1.85
C PRO A 61 -17.07 13.53 -3.08
N PRO A 62 -17.46 12.79 -4.14
CA PRO A 62 -16.62 12.66 -5.31
C PRO A 62 -16.72 13.89 -6.22
N TRP A 63 -15.71 14.10 -7.07
CA TRP A 63 -15.80 15.08 -8.16
C TRP A 63 -17.00 14.81 -9.05
N ARG A 64 -17.79 15.83 -9.39
CA ARG A 64 -18.84 15.74 -10.41
C ARG A 64 -18.16 15.81 -11.79
N PRO A 65 -18.16 14.73 -12.61
CA PRO A 65 -17.31 14.67 -13.80
C PRO A 65 -17.59 15.78 -14.82
N ASP A 66 -18.86 16.11 -15.04
CA ASP A 66 -19.30 17.17 -15.96
C ASP A 66 -18.84 18.56 -15.49
N ALA A 67 -18.99 18.86 -14.20
CA ALA A 67 -18.62 20.13 -13.60
C ALA A 67 -17.12 20.36 -13.61
N LEU A 68 -16.36 19.30 -13.30
CA LEU A 68 -14.91 19.38 -13.29
C LEU A 68 -14.39 19.65 -14.71
N ALA A 69 -15.01 19.05 -15.73
CA ALA A 69 -14.71 19.33 -17.12
C ALA A 69 -15.12 20.77 -17.52
N ASP A 70 -16.30 21.24 -17.12
CA ASP A 70 -16.76 22.63 -17.37
C ASP A 70 -15.84 23.67 -16.70
N ALA A 71 -15.27 23.35 -15.54
CA ALA A 71 -14.25 24.14 -14.85
C ALA A 71 -12.85 24.01 -15.48
N GLY A 72 -12.70 23.27 -16.58
CA GLY A 72 -11.43 23.03 -17.26
C GLY A 72 -10.42 22.27 -16.39
N TYR A 73 -10.89 21.44 -15.47
CA TYR A 73 -10.09 20.69 -14.49
C TYR A 73 -9.24 21.58 -13.56
N ALA A 74 -9.52 22.89 -13.49
CA ALA A 74 -8.72 23.83 -12.71
C ALA A 74 -8.62 23.46 -11.21
N PRO A 75 -9.72 23.05 -10.52
CA PRO A 75 -9.62 22.64 -9.11
C PRO A 75 -8.69 21.44 -8.90
N TYR A 76 -8.75 20.44 -9.79
CA TYR A 76 -7.87 19.26 -9.72
C TYR A 76 -6.41 19.64 -9.97
N ALA A 77 -6.14 20.48 -10.97
CA ALA A 77 -4.78 20.96 -11.25
C ALA A 77 -4.21 21.77 -10.06
N GLU A 78 -5.03 22.59 -9.40
CA GLU A 78 -4.62 23.34 -8.21
C GLU A 78 -4.28 22.44 -7.03
N LEU A 79 -5.09 21.41 -6.77
CA LEU A 79 -4.82 20.37 -5.77
C LEU A 79 -3.48 19.69 -6.03
N LEU A 80 -3.22 19.28 -7.27
CA LEU A 80 -1.95 18.64 -7.64
C LEU A 80 -0.76 19.58 -7.46
N ARG A 81 -0.84 20.83 -7.94
CA ARG A 81 0.23 21.82 -7.74
C ARG A 81 0.53 22.08 -6.27
N ALA A 82 -0.50 22.12 -5.42
CA ALA A 82 -0.33 22.30 -3.99
C ALA A 82 0.46 21.12 -3.38
N ASN A 83 0.08 19.89 -3.71
CA ASN A 83 0.75 18.68 -3.22
C ASN A 83 2.18 18.52 -3.77
N LEU A 84 2.42 18.91 -5.01
CA LEU A 84 3.71 18.77 -5.68
C LEU A 84 4.72 19.88 -5.36
N ARG A 85 4.27 21.03 -4.82
CA ARG A 85 5.10 22.24 -4.61
C ARG A 85 6.43 21.97 -3.89
N HIS A 86 6.45 21.01 -2.98
CA HIS A 86 7.61 20.68 -2.15
C HIS A 86 7.88 19.18 -2.09
N ALA A 87 7.51 18.43 -3.13
CA ALA A 87 7.74 17.00 -3.22
C ALA A 87 8.52 16.68 -4.49
N GLY A 88 9.32 15.61 -4.46
CA GLY A 88 9.87 15.02 -5.70
C GLY A 88 9.06 13.85 -6.21
N GLY A 89 8.02 13.43 -5.48
CA GLY A 89 7.08 12.43 -5.94
C GLY A 89 5.70 12.62 -5.34
N LEU A 90 4.70 12.05 -6.02
CA LEU A 90 3.32 11.99 -5.53
C LEU A 90 2.79 10.57 -5.67
N ARG A 91 2.42 9.95 -4.56
CA ARG A 91 1.53 8.79 -4.54
C ARG A 91 0.09 9.28 -4.68
N VAL A 92 -0.66 8.72 -5.62
CA VAL A 92 -2.09 8.98 -5.82
C VAL A 92 -2.84 7.78 -5.29
N ASP A 93 -3.53 7.97 -4.18
CA ASP A 93 -4.36 6.94 -3.55
C ASP A 93 -5.55 6.60 -4.45
N HIS A 94 -5.89 5.33 -4.55
CA HIS A 94 -6.96 4.83 -5.41
C HIS A 94 -6.90 5.40 -6.84
N VAL A 95 -5.80 5.17 -7.57
CA VAL A 95 -5.58 5.79 -8.89
C VAL A 95 -6.68 5.45 -9.90
N MET A 96 -7.40 4.34 -9.67
CA MET A 96 -8.61 3.96 -10.38
C MET A 96 -9.67 5.08 -10.41
N GLY A 97 -9.71 5.94 -9.39
CA GLY A 97 -10.62 7.10 -9.30
C GLY A 97 -10.44 8.12 -10.44
N LEU A 98 -9.33 8.09 -11.15
CA LEU A 98 -9.12 8.88 -12.37
C LEU A 98 -9.86 8.32 -13.60
N PHE A 99 -10.31 7.07 -13.53
CA PHE A 99 -11.04 6.36 -14.58
C PHE A 99 -12.51 6.18 -14.21
N ARG A 100 -12.76 5.68 -13.01
CA ARG A 100 -14.10 5.46 -12.46
C ARG A 100 -14.05 5.41 -10.95
N LEU A 101 -15.15 5.80 -10.31
CA LEU A 101 -15.28 5.72 -8.86
C LEU A 101 -16.62 5.10 -8.50
N TRP A 102 -16.65 4.27 -7.46
CA TRP A 102 -17.89 3.68 -6.95
C TRP A 102 -18.65 4.73 -6.14
N TRP A 103 -19.80 5.14 -6.63
CA TRP A 103 -20.66 6.14 -6.02
C TRP A 103 -21.77 5.45 -5.23
N VAL A 104 -21.88 5.79 -3.96
CA VAL A 104 -22.92 5.33 -3.02
C VAL A 104 -23.84 6.52 -2.71
N PRO A 105 -25.14 6.45 -3.04
CA PRO A 105 -26.07 7.49 -2.64
C PRO A 105 -26.22 7.57 -1.12
N GLU A 106 -26.28 8.78 -0.58
CA GLU A 106 -26.43 8.99 0.86
C GLU A 106 -27.63 8.21 1.44
N GLY A 107 -27.40 7.55 2.57
CA GLY A 107 -28.40 6.71 3.23
C GLY A 107 -28.65 5.35 2.58
N ARG A 108 -27.88 4.96 1.54
CA ARG A 108 -27.89 3.61 0.95
C ARG A 108 -26.63 2.83 1.35
N PRO A 109 -26.69 1.50 1.43
CA PRO A 109 -25.50 0.69 1.69
C PRO A 109 -24.56 0.65 0.47
N PRO A 110 -23.25 0.39 0.64
CA PRO A 110 -22.30 0.29 -0.47
C PRO A 110 -22.69 -0.73 -1.55
N THR A 111 -23.44 -1.77 -1.19
CA THR A 111 -24.00 -2.78 -2.10
C THR A 111 -24.94 -2.19 -3.16
N GLU A 112 -25.43 -0.98 -2.97
CA GLU A 112 -26.33 -0.27 -3.87
C GLU A 112 -25.67 0.89 -4.63
N GLY A 113 -24.34 0.96 -4.59
CA GLY A 113 -23.61 1.92 -5.40
C GLY A 113 -23.53 1.54 -6.88
N THR A 114 -22.84 2.39 -7.65
CA THR A 114 -22.51 2.12 -9.06
C THR A 114 -21.21 2.81 -9.44
N TYR A 115 -20.52 2.28 -10.45
CA TYR A 115 -19.40 3.01 -11.05
C TYR A 115 -19.88 4.20 -11.87
N VAL A 116 -19.29 5.36 -11.61
CA VAL A 116 -19.38 6.56 -12.45
C VAL A 116 -18.03 6.79 -13.11
N ARG A 117 -18.02 7.01 -14.43
CA ARG A 117 -16.80 7.18 -15.23
C ARG A 117 -16.32 8.63 -15.22
N TYR A 118 -15.00 8.77 -15.24
CA TYR A 118 -14.28 10.01 -15.44
C TYR A 118 -13.59 10.00 -16.81
N ASP A 119 -13.31 11.19 -17.33
CA ASP A 119 -12.45 11.35 -18.51
C ASP A 119 -10.99 11.14 -18.10
N HIS A 120 -10.56 9.88 -18.08
CA HIS A 120 -9.20 9.50 -17.68
C HIS A 120 -8.11 10.13 -18.54
N GLU A 121 -8.38 10.42 -19.82
CA GLU A 121 -7.42 11.11 -20.70
C GLU A 121 -7.13 12.51 -20.16
N ALA A 122 -8.17 13.26 -19.79
CA ALA A 122 -8.02 14.57 -19.19
C ALA A 122 -7.41 14.49 -17.78
N MET A 123 -7.92 13.59 -16.92
CA MET A 123 -7.44 13.45 -15.54
C MET A 123 -5.94 13.07 -15.51
N LEU A 124 -5.53 12.03 -16.25
CA LEU A 124 -4.13 11.62 -16.33
C LEU A 124 -3.27 12.67 -17.04
N GLY A 125 -3.81 13.37 -18.05
CA GLY A 125 -3.12 14.46 -18.72
C GLY A 125 -2.79 15.62 -17.77
N VAL A 126 -3.73 16.02 -16.92
CA VAL A 126 -3.52 17.04 -15.89
C VAL A 126 -2.52 16.57 -14.84
N LEU A 127 -2.64 15.33 -14.35
CA LEU A 127 -1.68 14.72 -13.41
C LEU A 127 -0.25 14.73 -13.96
N ALA A 128 -0.06 14.19 -15.17
CA ALA A 128 1.24 14.12 -15.81
C ALA A 128 1.83 15.51 -16.07
N LEU A 129 1.00 16.49 -16.49
CA LEU A 129 1.45 17.85 -16.74
C LEU A 129 1.94 18.54 -15.46
N GLU A 130 1.18 18.46 -14.38
CA GLU A 130 1.57 19.11 -13.12
C GLU A 130 2.77 18.40 -12.46
N ALA A 131 2.85 17.07 -12.55
CA ALA A 131 4.03 16.31 -12.11
C ALA A 131 5.28 16.68 -12.93
N HIS A 132 5.16 16.77 -14.26
CA HIS A 132 6.26 17.18 -15.13
C HIS A 132 6.75 18.59 -14.80
N ARG A 133 5.85 19.54 -14.56
CA ARG A 133 6.20 20.92 -14.14
C ARG A 133 6.95 20.97 -12.82
N ALA A 134 6.64 20.05 -11.90
CA ALA A 134 7.33 19.91 -10.63
C ALA A 134 8.64 19.11 -10.71
N GLY A 135 8.91 18.44 -11.85
CA GLY A 135 10.01 17.48 -11.96
C GLY A 135 9.84 16.30 -11.00
N ALA A 136 8.60 15.86 -10.78
CA ALA A 136 8.24 14.85 -9.81
C ALA A 136 7.82 13.53 -10.46
N ILE A 137 8.13 12.42 -9.79
CA ILE A 137 7.60 11.10 -10.15
C ILE A 137 6.15 10.95 -9.67
N VAL A 138 5.40 10.03 -10.28
CA VAL A 138 4.04 9.69 -9.84
C VAL A 138 3.92 8.19 -9.63
N ILE A 139 3.31 7.82 -8.51
CA ILE A 139 2.99 6.44 -8.15
C ILE A 139 1.47 6.37 -8.00
N GLY A 140 0.78 5.63 -8.85
CA GLY A 140 -0.64 5.34 -8.70
C GLY A 140 -0.82 4.06 -7.90
N GLU A 141 -1.56 4.14 -6.80
CA GLU A 141 -1.99 2.92 -6.10
C GLU A 141 -3.02 2.19 -6.96
N ASP A 142 -2.59 1.06 -7.56
CA ASP A 142 -3.36 0.23 -8.50
C ASP A 142 -3.66 -1.17 -7.95
N LEU A 143 -4.15 -1.23 -6.70
CA LEU A 143 -4.57 -2.45 -6.00
C LEU A 143 -6.09 -2.65 -6.09
N GLY A 144 -6.54 -3.85 -5.73
CA GLY A 144 -7.95 -4.24 -5.74
C GLY A 144 -8.47 -4.53 -7.16
N THR A 145 -9.69 -4.08 -7.45
CA THR A 145 -10.37 -4.40 -8.72
C THR A 145 -10.00 -3.41 -9.83
N VAL A 146 -8.88 -3.68 -10.49
CA VAL A 146 -8.35 -2.86 -11.59
C VAL A 146 -9.01 -3.25 -12.93
N GLU A 147 -9.56 -2.27 -13.65
CA GLU A 147 -10.16 -2.50 -14.98
C GLU A 147 -9.07 -2.81 -16.03
N PRO A 148 -9.32 -3.74 -16.98
CA PRO A 148 -8.38 -3.99 -18.08
C PRO A 148 -8.03 -2.70 -18.83
N GLY A 149 -6.74 -2.50 -19.13
CA GLY A 149 -6.25 -1.29 -19.81
C GLY A 149 -5.78 -0.19 -18.86
N VAL A 150 -6.17 -0.17 -17.59
CA VAL A 150 -5.77 0.88 -16.64
C VAL A 150 -4.25 0.92 -16.46
N ARG A 151 -3.63 -0.24 -16.22
CA ARG A 151 -2.17 -0.34 -15.99
C ARG A 151 -1.37 0.09 -17.22
N GLU A 152 -1.86 -0.23 -18.41
CA GLU A 152 -1.27 0.17 -19.68
C GLU A 152 -1.36 1.70 -19.87
N GLN A 153 -2.50 2.32 -19.52
CA GLN A 153 -2.67 3.77 -19.60
C GLN A 153 -1.81 4.54 -18.59
N LEU A 154 -1.59 3.98 -17.40
CA LEU A 154 -0.69 4.52 -16.39
C LEU A 154 0.78 4.46 -16.86
N SER A 155 1.25 3.27 -17.26
CA SER A 155 2.62 3.05 -17.76
C SER A 155 2.92 3.92 -18.99
N ALA A 156 1.97 4.04 -19.93
CA ALA A 156 2.12 4.91 -21.11
C ALA A 156 2.35 6.40 -20.78
N ARG A 157 2.04 6.84 -19.55
CA ARG A 157 2.25 8.22 -19.06
C ARG A 157 3.35 8.32 -18.01
N GLY A 158 4.10 7.24 -17.78
CA GLY A 158 5.16 7.19 -16.76
C GLY A 158 4.63 7.25 -15.33
N VAL A 159 3.38 6.83 -15.11
CA VAL A 159 2.84 6.64 -13.75
C VAL A 159 3.19 5.23 -13.31
N LEU A 160 4.05 5.13 -12.29
CA LEU A 160 4.41 3.86 -11.66
C LEU A 160 3.17 3.29 -10.96
N GLY A 161 2.98 1.98 -10.99
CA GLY A 161 1.98 1.33 -10.15
C GLY A 161 2.54 0.94 -8.78
N THR A 162 1.80 0.12 -8.05
CA THR A 162 2.17 -0.45 -6.74
C THR A 162 2.08 -1.96 -6.78
N SER A 163 3.12 -2.63 -6.29
CA SER A 163 3.16 -4.08 -6.10
C SER A 163 3.37 -4.37 -4.62
N VAL A 164 2.45 -5.10 -4.01
CA VAL A 164 2.52 -5.47 -2.59
C VAL A 164 2.71 -6.98 -2.52
N LEU A 165 3.80 -7.42 -1.88
CA LEU A 165 4.26 -8.82 -1.87
C LEU A 165 3.11 -9.81 -1.72
N TRP A 166 2.28 -9.66 -0.69
CA TRP A 166 1.20 -10.61 -0.39
C TRP A 166 0.18 -10.80 -1.51
N PHE A 167 0.07 -9.86 -2.46
CA PHE A 167 -0.85 -9.90 -3.59
C PHE A 167 -0.19 -10.33 -4.92
N GLU A 168 1.14 -10.37 -4.98
CA GLU A 168 1.91 -10.74 -6.18
C GLU A 168 1.95 -12.26 -6.35
N ARG A 169 0.84 -12.79 -6.86
CA ARG A 169 0.61 -14.22 -7.08
C ARG A 169 0.20 -14.51 -8.52
N ASP A 170 0.48 -15.72 -9.00
CA ASP A 170 0.05 -16.20 -10.30
C ASP A 170 -1.41 -16.66 -10.24
N TRP A 171 -2.32 -15.73 -10.53
CA TRP A 171 -3.75 -15.98 -10.56
C TRP A 171 -4.24 -16.68 -11.85
N SER A 172 -3.33 -17.08 -12.76
CA SER A 172 -3.71 -17.81 -13.98
C SER A 172 -3.99 -19.30 -13.71
N GLU A 173 -3.49 -19.83 -12.59
CA GLU A 173 -3.75 -21.19 -12.14
C GLU A 173 -5.07 -21.29 -11.35
N GLN A 174 -5.68 -22.48 -11.31
CA GLN A 174 -6.89 -22.71 -10.51
C GLN A 174 -6.53 -22.75 -9.02
N GLY A 175 -7.14 -21.90 -8.19
CA GLY A 175 -6.90 -21.84 -6.74
C GLY A 175 -6.53 -20.43 -6.24
N GLY A 176 -5.81 -20.35 -5.12
CA GLY A 176 -5.30 -19.09 -4.54
C GLY A 176 -4.07 -18.48 -5.24
N GLY A 177 -3.64 -19.09 -6.35
CA GLY A 177 -2.41 -18.73 -7.09
C GLY A 177 -1.13 -19.01 -6.29
N SER A 178 0.01 -19.20 -6.95
CA SER A 178 1.31 -19.35 -6.27
C SER A 178 2.05 -18.01 -6.18
N PRO A 179 2.97 -17.78 -5.22
CA PRO A 179 3.82 -16.59 -5.20
C PRO A 179 4.52 -16.36 -6.55
N LEU A 180 4.53 -15.13 -7.04
CA LEU A 180 5.24 -14.80 -8.28
C LEU A 180 6.75 -14.69 -7.99
N PRO A 181 7.61 -15.40 -8.76
CA PRO A 181 9.06 -15.27 -8.65
C PRO A 181 9.53 -13.85 -8.98
N PRO A 182 10.67 -13.37 -8.45
CA PRO A 182 11.07 -11.97 -8.55
C PRO A 182 11.11 -11.42 -9.99
N ASP A 183 11.57 -12.23 -10.94
CA ASP A 183 11.73 -11.87 -12.35
C ASP A 183 10.39 -11.72 -13.11
N ARG A 184 9.29 -12.19 -12.53
CA ARG A 184 7.93 -12.05 -13.08
C ARG A 184 7.17 -10.85 -12.51
N TRP A 185 7.75 -10.11 -11.58
CA TRP A 185 7.14 -8.86 -11.08
C TRP A 185 7.22 -7.76 -12.13
N ARG A 186 6.30 -6.79 -12.03
CA ARG A 186 6.24 -5.65 -12.94
C ARG A 186 7.37 -4.66 -12.66
N ALA A 187 8.03 -4.14 -13.70
CA ALA A 187 9.12 -3.18 -13.55
C ALA A 187 8.64 -1.78 -13.14
N ASP A 188 7.62 -1.24 -13.82
CA ASP A 188 7.09 0.11 -13.62
C ASP A 188 6.26 0.24 -12.32
N CYS A 189 6.86 -0.02 -11.16
CA CYS A 189 6.15 0.01 -9.89
C CYS A 189 7.01 0.38 -8.68
N LEU A 190 6.32 0.75 -7.61
CA LEU A 190 6.81 0.70 -6.23
C LEU A 190 6.49 -0.68 -5.64
N ALA A 191 7.52 -1.48 -5.36
CA ALA A 191 7.42 -2.76 -4.67
C ALA A 191 7.53 -2.57 -3.15
N THR A 192 6.61 -3.18 -2.40
CA THR A 192 6.55 -3.12 -0.92
C THR A 192 6.18 -4.47 -0.33
N LEU A 193 6.55 -4.72 0.92
CA LEU A 193 6.05 -5.90 1.64
C LEU A 193 4.63 -5.70 2.11
N THR A 194 4.33 -4.51 2.64
CA THR A 194 3.04 -4.17 3.24
C THR A 194 2.72 -2.70 3.02
N THR A 195 1.51 -2.28 3.37
CA THR A 195 1.06 -0.89 3.36
C THR A 195 0.58 -0.49 4.75
N HIS A 196 0.20 0.78 4.91
CA HIS A 196 -0.37 1.25 6.18
C HIS A 196 -1.76 0.65 6.50
N ASP A 197 -2.43 0.08 5.49
CA ASP A 197 -3.75 -0.57 5.61
C ASP A 197 -3.65 -2.09 5.81
N LEU A 198 -2.45 -2.65 5.69
CA LEU A 198 -2.20 -4.07 5.82
C LEU A 198 -1.48 -4.39 7.13
N PRO A 199 -1.53 -5.65 7.59
CA PRO A 199 -0.73 -6.09 8.72
C PRO A 199 0.75 -5.76 8.51
N PRO A 200 1.46 -5.27 9.54
CA PRO A 200 2.92 -5.16 9.48
C PRO A 200 3.54 -6.52 9.19
N THR A 201 4.71 -6.54 8.57
CA THR A 201 5.38 -7.79 8.15
C THR A 201 5.57 -8.74 9.35
N ALA A 202 5.89 -8.19 10.51
CA ALA A 202 5.98 -8.95 11.77
C ALA A 202 4.69 -9.72 12.11
N SER A 203 3.54 -9.07 11.97
CA SER A 203 2.22 -9.64 12.28
C SER A 203 1.68 -10.56 11.18
N ARG A 204 2.08 -10.32 9.92
CA ARG A 204 1.79 -11.26 8.82
C ARG A 204 2.55 -12.56 9.01
N LEU A 205 3.85 -12.48 9.34
CA LEU A 205 4.68 -13.67 9.59
C LEU A 205 4.24 -14.44 10.84
N SER A 206 3.84 -13.76 11.93
CA SER A 206 3.35 -14.46 13.14
C SER A 206 1.92 -15.01 13.00
N GLY A 207 1.11 -14.48 12.07
CA GLY A 207 -0.32 -14.80 11.97
C GLY A 207 -1.22 -14.03 12.95
N ASP A 208 -0.63 -13.18 13.82
CA ASP A 208 -1.37 -12.45 14.87
C ASP A 208 -2.48 -11.52 14.32
N HIS A 209 -2.35 -11.12 13.06
CA HIS A 209 -3.33 -10.26 12.41
C HIS A 209 -4.69 -10.96 12.21
N VAL A 210 -4.71 -12.28 12.00
CA VAL A 210 -5.96 -13.06 11.89
C VAL A 210 -6.69 -13.05 13.24
N GLU A 211 -5.94 -13.31 14.32
CA GLU A 211 -6.44 -13.24 15.69
C GLU A 211 -6.95 -11.84 16.07
N LEU A 212 -6.23 -10.79 15.65
CA LEU A 212 -6.69 -9.41 15.84
C LEU A 212 -8.01 -9.14 15.12
N ARG A 213 -8.11 -9.52 13.83
CA ARG A 213 -9.35 -9.36 13.05
C ARG A 213 -10.50 -10.16 13.66
N HIS A 214 -10.24 -11.37 14.17
CA HIS A 214 -11.24 -12.19 14.85
C HIS A 214 -11.77 -11.51 16.11
N ARG A 215 -10.89 -11.02 16.99
CA ARG A 215 -11.28 -10.32 18.23
C ARG A 215 -12.14 -9.09 17.97
N LEU A 216 -11.94 -8.44 16.82
CA LEU A 216 -12.72 -7.28 16.40
C LEU A 216 -13.98 -7.64 15.60
N GLY A 217 -14.25 -8.93 15.37
CA GLY A 217 -15.44 -9.38 14.65
C GLY A 217 -15.41 -9.12 13.15
N LEU A 218 -14.22 -9.08 12.54
CA LEU A 218 -14.00 -8.69 11.14
C LEU A 218 -13.80 -9.87 10.18
N LEU A 219 -13.83 -11.10 10.69
CA LEU A 219 -13.75 -12.31 9.87
C LEU A 219 -15.13 -12.70 9.38
N SER A 220 -15.24 -13.03 8.10
CA SER A 220 -16.47 -13.55 7.48
C SER A 220 -16.59 -15.07 7.61
N ARG A 221 -15.48 -15.76 7.89
CA ARG A 221 -15.40 -17.22 8.09
C ARG A 221 -14.92 -17.57 9.51
N PRO A 222 -15.07 -18.83 9.94
CA PRO A 222 -14.55 -19.29 11.22
C PRO A 222 -13.04 -19.04 11.36
N LEU A 223 -12.61 -18.66 12.56
CA LEU A 223 -11.19 -18.37 12.87
C LEU A 223 -10.25 -19.48 12.38
N ALA A 224 -10.59 -20.74 12.62
CA ALA A 224 -9.74 -21.87 12.25
C ALA A 224 -9.56 -22.03 10.73
N GLU A 225 -10.56 -21.64 9.92
CA GLU A 225 -10.45 -21.67 8.46
C GLU A 225 -9.55 -20.54 7.97
N GLU A 226 -9.71 -19.33 8.51
CA GLU A 226 -8.86 -18.18 8.18
C GLU A 226 -7.40 -18.40 8.60
N GLN A 227 -7.17 -19.02 9.77
CA GLN A 227 -5.82 -19.38 10.22
C GLN A 227 -5.17 -20.43 9.31
N ALA A 228 -5.91 -21.46 8.90
CA ALA A 228 -5.38 -22.49 8.03
C ALA A 228 -4.97 -21.93 6.66
N GLU A 229 -5.78 -21.04 6.08
CA GLU A 229 -5.43 -20.38 4.81
C GLU A 229 -4.27 -19.39 4.96
N ASP A 230 -4.21 -18.64 6.06
CA ASP A 230 -3.11 -17.73 6.36
C ASP A 230 -1.77 -18.48 6.51
N ASP A 231 -1.81 -19.63 7.18
CA ASP A 231 -0.67 -20.53 7.37
C ASP A 231 -0.21 -21.11 6.02
N GLU A 232 -1.13 -21.56 5.16
CA GLU A 232 -0.82 -22.06 3.81
C GLU A 232 -0.17 -20.97 2.94
N GLU A 233 -0.74 -19.76 2.92
CA GLU A 233 -0.16 -18.65 2.16
C GLU A 233 1.25 -18.29 2.67
N ARG A 234 1.46 -18.31 3.99
CA ARG A 234 2.76 -18.05 4.60
C ARG A 234 3.77 -19.14 4.25
N GLU A 235 3.35 -20.41 4.24
CA GLU A 235 4.16 -21.55 3.84
C GLU A 235 4.68 -21.41 2.41
N GLU A 236 3.81 -21.00 1.49
CA GLU A 236 4.18 -20.81 0.09
C GLU A 236 5.22 -19.69 -0.07
N TRP A 237 5.06 -18.56 0.62
CA TRP A 237 6.04 -17.47 0.59
C TRP A 237 7.39 -17.86 1.22
N LEU A 238 7.39 -18.62 2.32
CA LEU A 238 8.63 -19.14 2.90
C LEU A 238 9.31 -20.15 1.96
N GLY A 239 8.53 -21.00 1.28
CA GLY A 239 9.01 -21.90 0.24
C GLY A 239 9.63 -21.16 -0.94
N GLU A 240 9.03 -20.05 -1.35
CA GLU A 240 9.53 -19.19 -2.41
C GLU A 240 10.86 -18.50 -2.02
N LEU A 241 10.98 -17.99 -0.79
CA LEU A 241 12.25 -17.48 -0.26
C LEU A 241 13.35 -18.57 -0.24
N ALA A 242 12.98 -19.81 0.08
CA ALA A 242 13.90 -20.94 0.05
C ALA A 242 14.34 -21.28 -1.37
N ARG A 243 13.41 -21.27 -2.32
CA ARG A 243 13.69 -21.49 -3.76
C ARG A 243 14.64 -20.44 -4.32
N GLU A 244 14.48 -19.20 -3.88
CA GLU A 244 15.39 -18.09 -4.20
C GLU A 244 16.71 -18.13 -3.38
N GLY A 245 16.87 -19.09 -2.47
CA GLY A 245 18.07 -19.22 -1.64
C GLY A 245 18.29 -18.04 -0.69
N LEU A 246 17.23 -17.31 -0.36
CA LEU A 246 17.25 -16.17 0.58
C LEU A 246 17.08 -16.62 2.02
N MET A 247 16.51 -17.80 2.24
CA MET A 247 16.42 -18.46 3.53
C MET A 247 16.68 -19.95 3.39
N THR A 248 17.33 -20.54 4.40
CA THR A 248 17.31 -22.00 4.57
C THR A 248 16.08 -22.35 5.37
N VAL A 249 15.05 -22.85 4.70
CA VAL A 249 13.94 -23.52 5.36
C VAL A 249 14.37 -24.98 5.56
N PRO A 250 14.36 -25.54 6.79
CA PRO A 250 14.68 -26.94 7.02
C PRO A 250 13.98 -27.87 6.02
N PRO A 251 14.64 -28.92 5.52
CA PRO A 251 14.03 -29.84 4.58
C PRO A 251 12.80 -30.49 5.21
N TYR A 252 11.64 -30.29 4.56
CA TYR A 252 10.34 -30.91 4.80
C TYR A 252 10.39 -32.17 5.70
N GLY A 253 9.86 -32.05 6.91
CA GLY A 253 9.59 -33.14 7.84
C GLY A 253 8.25 -32.89 8.53
N GLU A 254 7.49 -33.95 8.79
CA GLU A 254 6.11 -33.94 9.30
C GLU A 254 5.91 -32.96 10.49
N GLY A 255 5.33 -31.78 10.20
CA GLY A 255 4.95 -30.75 11.18
C GLY A 255 4.42 -29.49 10.47
N PRO A 256 3.53 -28.69 11.08
CA PRO A 256 3.05 -27.43 10.49
C PRO A 256 4.18 -26.40 10.42
N ALA A 257 4.23 -25.55 9.39
CA ALA A 257 5.31 -24.55 9.29
C ALA A 257 5.31 -23.48 10.40
N ALA A 258 4.27 -23.45 11.24
CA ALA A 258 4.28 -22.74 12.51
C ALA A 258 5.51 -23.10 13.37
N ASP A 259 5.99 -24.36 13.31
CA ASP A 259 7.16 -24.83 14.05
C ASP A 259 8.50 -24.30 13.49
N LEU A 260 8.50 -23.67 12.30
CA LEU A 260 9.69 -23.09 11.65
C LEU A 260 9.91 -21.62 12.04
N LEU A 261 8.88 -20.96 12.55
CA LEU A 261 8.93 -19.62 13.14
C LEU A 261 8.78 -19.66 14.67
N GLU A 262 8.51 -20.84 15.25
CA GLU A 262 8.62 -21.03 16.69
C GLU A 262 10.06 -20.71 17.17
N PRO A 263 10.19 -19.96 18.27
CA PRO A 263 11.46 -19.38 18.67
C PRO A 263 12.33 -20.48 19.28
N VAL A 264 13.23 -21.07 18.50
CA VAL A 264 14.38 -21.72 19.13
C VAL A 264 15.26 -20.66 19.81
N ASP A 265 15.27 -19.40 19.34
CA ASP A 265 16.05 -18.29 19.95
C ASP A 265 15.55 -16.84 19.65
N GLY A 266 14.36 -16.63 19.08
CA GLY A 266 13.84 -15.28 18.78
C GLY A 266 14.54 -14.51 17.63
N ARG A 267 15.37 -15.19 16.82
CA ARG A 267 16.14 -14.62 15.71
C ARG A 267 15.50 -14.76 14.32
N HIS A 268 14.52 -15.65 14.15
CA HIS A 268 13.96 -16.00 12.85
C HIS A 268 13.11 -14.89 12.22
N LEU A 269 12.40 -14.09 13.03
CA LEU A 269 11.53 -13.03 12.49
C LEU A 269 12.33 -11.88 11.83
N PRO A 270 13.36 -11.28 12.47
CA PRO A 270 14.21 -10.30 11.80
C PRO A 270 14.90 -10.83 10.54
N GLU A 271 15.39 -12.08 10.56
CA GLU A 271 16.00 -12.73 9.40
C GLU A 271 15.01 -12.90 8.24
N ALA A 272 13.78 -13.34 8.52
CA ALA A 272 12.72 -13.47 7.53
C ALA A 272 12.33 -12.11 6.93
N VAL A 273 12.19 -11.08 7.76
CA VAL A 273 11.90 -9.71 7.30
C VAL A 273 13.03 -9.20 6.38
N ALA A 274 14.29 -9.44 6.73
CA ALA A 274 15.43 -9.06 5.89
C ALA A 274 15.46 -9.85 4.58
N ALA A 275 15.14 -11.15 4.60
CA ALA A 275 15.05 -11.99 3.41
C ALA A 275 13.93 -11.52 2.46
N LEU A 276 12.77 -11.15 2.99
CA LEU A 276 11.67 -10.55 2.22
C LEU A 276 12.09 -9.23 1.56
N HIS A 277 12.83 -8.38 2.27
CA HIS A 277 13.36 -7.15 1.67
C HIS A 277 14.40 -7.45 0.56
N ARG A 278 15.28 -8.46 0.75
CA ARG A 278 16.17 -8.94 -0.32
C ARG A 278 15.40 -9.49 -1.51
N TYR A 279 14.25 -10.12 -1.28
CA TYR A 279 13.38 -10.60 -2.34
C TYR A 279 12.89 -9.43 -3.22
N LEU A 280 12.38 -8.35 -2.60
CA LEU A 280 11.98 -7.15 -3.34
C LEU A 280 13.13 -6.57 -4.18
N LEU A 281 14.35 -6.59 -3.65
CA LEU A 281 15.55 -6.11 -4.35
C LEU A 281 15.97 -6.98 -5.55
N ARG A 282 15.44 -8.21 -5.68
CA ARG A 282 15.63 -9.06 -6.87
C ARG A 282 14.56 -8.87 -7.94
N THR A 283 13.50 -8.13 -7.62
CA THR A 283 12.46 -7.79 -8.60
C THR A 283 12.97 -6.71 -9.55
N PRO A 284 12.39 -6.56 -10.75
CA PRO A 284 12.73 -5.47 -11.66
C PRO A 284 12.07 -4.13 -11.26
N ALA A 285 11.46 -4.01 -10.08
CA ALA A 285 10.74 -2.82 -9.66
C ALA A 285 11.65 -1.58 -9.63
N GLU A 286 11.17 -0.46 -10.20
CA GLU A 286 11.93 0.79 -10.22
C GLU A 286 12.16 1.36 -8.82
N LEU A 287 11.21 1.13 -7.90
CA LEU A 287 11.30 1.58 -6.51
C LEU A 287 11.00 0.43 -5.56
N VAL A 288 11.75 0.37 -4.45
CA VAL A 288 11.46 -0.51 -3.32
C VAL A 288 11.19 0.34 -2.09
N GLY A 289 10.05 0.10 -1.45
CA GLY A 289 9.65 0.77 -0.22
C GLY A 289 9.97 -0.08 1.00
N VAL A 290 10.50 0.56 2.05
CA VAL A 290 10.72 -0.05 3.36
C VAL A 290 9.64 0.47 4.32
N TRP A 291 8.89 -0.45 4.92
CA TRP A 291 7.95 -0.11 5.99
C TRP A 291 8.72 0.17 7.28
N LEU A 292 8.79 1.44 7.69
CA LEU A 292 9.65 1.86 8.79
C LEU A 292 9.44 1.08 10.11
N PRO A 293 8.21 0.69 10.49
CA PRO A 293 7.99 -0.17 11.65
C PRO A 293 8.64 -1.56 11.57
N ASP A 294 8.91 -2.11 10.38
CA ASP A 294 9.62 -3.39 10.24
C ASP A 294 11.06 -3.31 10.80
N VAL A 295 11.68 -2.13 10.76
CA VAL A 295 13.03 -1.90 11.31
C VAL A 295 13.08 -2.18 12.82
N LEU A 296 12.00 -1.90 13.55
CA LEU A 296 11.90 -2.18 14.98
C LEU A 296 11.07 -3.44 15.29
N GLY A 297 10.49 -4.06 14.25
CA GLY A 297 9.64 -5.23 14.34
C GLY A 297 8.32 -4.94 15.05
N ASP A 298 7.74 -3.75 14.87
CA ASP A 298 6.44 -3.40 15.44
C ASP A 298 5.34 -4.28 14.80
N PRO A 299 4.62 -5.13 15.57
CA PRO A 299 3.58 -5.97 15.00
C PRO A 299 2.23 -5.24 14.87
N ARG A 300 2.10 -4.00 15.35
CA ARG A 300 0.80 -3.34 15.47
C ARG A 300 0.44 -2.61 14.17
N PRO A 301 -0.69 -2.94 13.50
CA PRO A 301 -1.11 -2.22 12.30
C PRO A 301 -1.40 -0.75 12.60
N GLN A 302 -1.05 0.14 11.67
CA GLN A 302 -1.33 1.57 11.81
C GLN A 302 -2.80 1.89 11.56
N ASN A 303 -3.38 1.22 10.57
CA ASN A 303 -4.79 1.27 10.25
C ASN A 303 -5.32 -0.16 10.08
N LEU A 304 -6.57 -0.37 10.45
CA LEU A 304 -7.29 -1.62 10.23
C LEU A 304 -8.59 -1.30 9.48
N PRO A 305 -8.60 -1.46 8.14
CA PRO A 305 -9.76 -1.13 7.31
C PRO A 305 -11.06 -1.78 7.81
N GLY A 306 -12.16 -1.04 7.72
CA GLY A 306 -13.46 -1.48 8.22
C GLY A 306 -13.66 -1.27 9.73
N THR A 307 -12.73 -0.60 10.42
CA THR A 307 -12.90 -0.18 11.82
C THR A 307 -12.91 1.33 11.99
N SER A 308 -13.53 1.77 13.06
CA SER A 308 -13.69 3.17 13.45
C SER A 308 -13.20 3.39 14.89
N SER A 309 -14.05 3.10 15.87
CA SER A 309 -13.78 3.21 17.31
C SER A 309 -13.22 1.92 17.92
N GLU A 310 -13.30 0.82 17.17
CA GLU A 310 -12.91 -0.54 17.59
C GLU A 310 -11.38 -0.70 17.67
N TYR A 311 -10.63 0.06 16.88
CA TYR A 311 -9.16 0.05 16.85
C TYR A 311 -8.61 1.48 16.82
N PRO A 312 -7.46 1.78 17.47
CA PRO A 312 -6.87 3.12 17.50
C PRO A 312 -6.17 3.49 16.17
N ASN A 313 -6.91 3.44 15.05
CA ASN A 313 -6.41 3.80 13.72
C ASN A 313 -5.73 5.17 13.74
N TRP A 314 -4.57 5.26 13.09
CA TRP A 314 -3.78 6.50 12.90
C TRP A 314 -3.25 7.14 14.18
N ARG A 315 -3.30 6.44 15.32
CA ARG A 315 -2.91 6.96 16.64
C ARG A 315 -1.70 6.25 17.24
N LEU A 316 -1.22 5.18 16.60
CA LEU A 316 -0.09 4.43 17.13
C LEU A 316 1.23 5.11 16.74
N PRO A 317 2.13 5.35 17.70
CA PRO A 317 3.51 5.71 17.39
C PRO A 317 4.27 4.45 16.95
N ILE A 318 5.32 4.63 16.16
CA ILE A 318 6.28 3.55 15.87
C ILE A 318 6.87 3.05 17.18
N ALA A 319 6.84 1.73 17.38
CA ALA A 319 7.37 1.07 18.56
C ALA A 319 8.31 -0.10 18.23
N ASP A 320 8.93 -0.67 19.26
CA ASP A 320 9.58 -1.97 19.17
C ASP A 320 8.57 -3.14 19.16
N ALA A 321 9.09 -4.36 19.03
CA ALA A 321 8.32 -5.61 19.03
C ALA A 321 7.47 -5.83 20.29
N ASN A 322 7.74 -5.13 21.39
CA ASN A 322 6.95 -5.20 22.62
C ASN A 322 5.92 -4.05 22.72
N GLY A 323 5.78 -3.24 21.68
CA GLY A 323 4.87 -2.10 21.64
C GLY A 323 5.37 -0.87 22.42
N LYS A 324 6.65 -0.82 22.80
CA LYS A 324 7.25 0.36 23.45
C LYS A 324 7.61 1.42 22.39
N PRO A 325 7.02 2.64 22.44
CA PRO A 325 7.31 3.68 21.46
C PRO A 325 8.80 4.03 21.39
N ALA A 326 9.29 4.29 20.18
CA ALA A 326 10.67 4.68 19.91
C ALA A 326 10.75 6.10 19.34
N THR A 327 11.76 6.87 19.76
CA THR A 327 12.06 8.18 19.15
C THR A 327 12.79 8.01 17.82
N LEU A 328 12.88 9.09 17.03
CA LEU A 328 13.62 9.09 15.77
C LEU A 328 15.11 8.77 15.99
N GLU A 329 15.72 9.28 17.07
CA GLU A 329 17.12 9.00 17.40
C GLU A 329 17.34 7.53 17.76
N GLN A 330 16.39 6.93 18.49
CA GLN A 330 16.44 5.51 18.84
C GLN A 330 16.29 4.63 17.60
N LEU A 331 15.36 4.99 16.70
CA LEU A 331 15.19 4.32 15.42
C LEU A 331 16.45 4.44 14.56
N ALA A 332 16.99 5.65 14.40
CA ALA A 332 18.19 5.87 13.60
C ALA A 332 19.44 5.15 14.14
N ALA A 333 19.54 4.99 15.46
CA ALA A 333 20.66 4.30 16.12
C ALA A 333 20.44 2.80 16.33
N ALA A 334 19.28 2.24 15.95
CA ALA A 334 19.01 0.82 16.10
C ALA A 334 19.94 -0.02 15.22
N GLU A 335 20.45 -1.13 15.75
CA GLU A 335 21.30 -2.08 14.99
C GLU A 335 20.61 -2.56 13.71
N ARG A 336 19.31 -2.85 13.81
CA ARG A 336 18.47 -3.24 12.66
C ARG A 336 18.40 -2.17 11.57
N THR A 337 18.50 -0.88 11.89
CA THR A 337 18.56 0.18 10.87
C THR A 337 19.82 0.05 10.02
N ALA A 338 20.95 -0.27 10.64
CA ALA A 338 22.20 -0.51 9.92
C ALA A 338 22.11 -1.80 9.08
N GLU A 339 21.51 -2.87 9.61
CA GLU A 339 21.29 -4.12 8.87
C GLU A 339 20.42 -3.90 7.62
N PHE A 340 19.30 -3.19 7.76
CA PHE A 340 18.44 -2.83 6.63
C PHE A 340 19.18 -1.96 5.62
N ALA A 341 20.01 -1.01 6.06
CA ALA A 341 20.82 -0.21 5.16
C ALA A 341 21.82 -1.08 4.37
N THR A 342 22.41 -2.11 5.00
CA THR A 342 23.26 -3.09 4.31
C THR A 342 22.44 -3.88 3.28
N VAL A 343 21.27 -4.41 3.65
CA VAL A 343 20.37 -5.12 2.71
C VAL A 343 20.07 -4.25 1.49
N MET A 344 19.68 -2.99 1.70
CA MET A 344 19.33 -2.06 0.62
C MET A 344 20.52 -1.66 -0.27
N GLN A 345 21.75 -1.86 0.19
CA GLN A 345 22.96 -1.60 -0.60
C GLN A 345 23.36 -2.80 -1.47
N GLU A 346 22.93 -4.03 -1.14
CA GLU A 346 23.22 -5.24 -1.92
C GLU A 346 22.69 -5.16 -3.36
N ALA A 347 21.64 -4.36 -3.60
CA ALA A 347 20.99 -4.20 -4.90
C ALA A 347 21.67 -3.20 -5.84
N ARG A 348 22.66 -2.45 -5.36
CA ARG A 348 23.37 -1.48 -6.20
C ARG A 348 24.51 -2.22 -6.92
N PRO A 349 24.42 -2.51 -8.23
CA PRO A 349 25.62 -2.88 -8.96
C PRO A 349 26.65 -1.77 -8.76
N GLU A 350 27.92 -2.15 -8.54
CA GLU A 350 29.01 -1.19 -8.54
C GLU A 350 28.94 -0.37 -9.84
N GLU A 351 28.73 0.93 -9.72
CA GLU A 351 28.85 1.86 -10.84
C GLU A 351 30.30 1.74 -11.34
N ASN A 352 30.49 1.05 -12.47
CA ASN A 352 31.75 1.02 -13.23
C ASN A 352 31.88 2.25 -14.13
#